data_AF-A0A4P6XD93-F1
#
_entry.id   AF-A0A4P6XD93-F1
#
_cell.length_a   1.000
_cell.length_b   1.000
_cell.length_c   1.000
_cell.angle_alpha   90.00
_cell.angle_beta   90.00
_cell.angle_gamma   90.00
#
_symmetry.space_group_name_H-M   'P 1'
#
loop_
_entity.id
_entity.type
_entity.pdbx_description
1 polymer ?
#
loop_
_entity_poly.entity_id
_entity_poly.type
_entity_poly.pdbx_seq_one_letter_code
_entity_poly.pdbx_strand_id
1 'polypeptide(L)'
;MTFSHDALIFSPGDVDLSRSPLAGKVDAETYVLGAFNPGMTRLPNGNLLLMVRVAEALKTPIHDQHIHAIRWTEHSYALDAWPLEYVDTADPRKFMMRGGGWKVMALTSLSWLLPVELNADGTKVEQVHYDKAIAPRAPYQCYGVEDARISKVGDRYLMTTCSVSPERHSTTLYTSADALDWKLEGIVLDHQNKDMLIFEGLIGGKYYAQTRPLGDLYFAYPPGSEWRSGPSINLASSPDALHWKPYDKPGIRPHAKTMATARMGGGAPPILTEEGWLTLWHGVEPMGVVGVYRTYWSVLDRDDPSVVLRTCHDPLIEANPALTEPIKDLMYLDNVVFTTGIADAGDQYVVASGEADLGCRITHIPKTAFA
;
A
#
# COMPACT_ATOMS: atom_id res chain seq x y z
N MET A 1 -10.64 -11.79 17.39
CA MET A 1 -11.88 -12.25 16.71
C MET A 1 -11.55 -13.48 15.90
N THR A 2 -12.47 -14.44 15.76
CA THR A 2 -12.31 -15.57 14.84
C THR A 2 -13.06 -15.25 13.55
N PHE A 3 -12.36 -15.27 12.43
CA PHE A 3 -12.94 -15.03 11.10
C PHE A 3 -13.34 -16.35 10.45
N SER A 4 -14.40 -16.34 9.63
CA SER A 4 -14.86 -17.51 8.86
C SER A 4 -13.82 -17.99 7.85
N HIS A 5 -13.00 -17.06 7.34
CA HIS A 5 -11.85 -17.32 6.50
C HIS A 5 -10.73 -16.34 6.85
N ASP A 6 -9.50 -16.86 6.96
CA ASP A 6 -8.30 -16.09 7.21
C ASP A 6 -7.08 -16.89 6.71
N ALA A 7 -6.51 -16.50 5.56
CA ALA A 7 -5.46 -17.28 4.91
C ALA A 7 -4.51 -16.40 4.08
N LEU A 8 -3.26 -16.86 3.91
CA LEU A 8 -2.41 -16.39 2.81
C LEU A 8 -2.89 -17.04 1.51
N ILE A 9 -3.18 -16.20 0.51
CA ILE A 9 -3.70 -16.63 -0.80
C ILE A 9 -2.62 -16.53 -1.89
N PHE A 10 -1.62 -15.68 -1.70
CA PHE A 10 -0.52 -15.50 -2.64
C PHE A 10 0.75 -15.09 -1.88
N SER A 11 1.90 -15.66 -2.23
CA SER A 11 3.16 -15.54 -1.48
C SER A 11 4.36 -15.46 -2.43
N PRO A 12 5.59 -15.23 -1.93
CA PRO A 12 6.77 -15.14 -2.79
C PRO A 12 7.01 -16.40 -3.64
N GLY A 13 6.66 -17.59 -3.13
CA GLY A 13 6.83 -18.85 -3.85
C GLY A 13 5.87 -19.05 -5.02
N ASP A 14 4.80 -18.26 -5.09
CA ASP A 14 3.80 -18.33 -6.16
C ASP A 14 4.16 -17.46 -7.38
N VAL A 15 5.22 -16.64 -7.26
CA VAL A 15 5.69 -15.76 -8.31
C VAL A 15 6.76 -16.48 -9.16
N ASP A 16 6.48 -16.60 -10.46
CA ASP A 16 7.39 -17.11 -11.48
C ASP A 16 8.27 -15.96 -12.01
N LEU A 17 9.48 -15.85 -11.46
CA LEU A 17 10.45 -14.82 -11.87
C LEU A 17 10.91 -14.96 -13.32
N SER A 18 10.76 -16.11 -13.98
CA SER A 18 11.08 -16.22 -15.41
C SER A 18 10.16 -15.36 -16.28
N ARG A 19 9.01 -14.95 -15.74
CA ARG A 19 8.01 -14.07 -16.36
C ARG A 19 8.02 -12.66 -15.77
N SER A 20 8.98 -12.33 -14.89
CA SER A 20 9.14 -10.99 -14.33
C SER A 20 9.44 -9.96 -15.44
N PRO A 21 8.97 -8.71 -15.31
CA PRO A 21 9.40 -7.62 -16.17
C PRO A 21 10.93 -7.40 -16.22
N LEU A 22 11.66 -7.82 -15.17
CA LEU A 22 13.12 -7.72 -15.03
C LEU A 22 13.86 -8.92 -15.65
N ALA A 23 13.15 -10.02 -15.94
CA ALA A 23 13.75 -11.26 -16.42
C ALA A 23 14.59 -11.03 -17.69
N GLY A 24 15.87 -11.41 -17.62
CA GLY A 24 16.82 -11.25 -18.73
C GLY A 24 17.23 -9.79 -19.03
N LYS A 25 16.88 -8.82 -18.19
CA LYS A 25 17.19 -7.39 -18.37
C LYS A 25 18.09 -6.79 -17.27
N VAL A 26 18.30 -7.53 -16.20
CA VAL A 26 19.20 -7.19 -15.09
C VAL A 26 20.33 -8.21 -15.06
N ASP A 27 21.58 -7.76 -15.07
CA ASP A 27 22.77 -8.61 -14.98
C ASP A 27 23.10 -8.97 -13.51
N ALA A 28 22.13 -9.57 -12.82
CA ALA A 28 22.27 -10.06 -11.45
C ALA A 28 21.21 -11.11 -11.13
N GLU A 29 21.52 -12.02 -10.21
CA GLU A 29 20.51 -12.92 -9.63
C GLU A 29 19.56 -12.13 -8.72
N THR A 30 18.27 -12.29 -8.97
CA THR A 30 17.19 -11.73 -8.14
C THR A 30 16.39 -12.82 -7.44
N TYR A 31 15.66 -12.42 -6.41
CA TYR A 31 14.66 -13.24 -5.73
C TYR A 31 13.44 -12.39 -5.35
N VAL A 32 12.31 -13.04 -5.08
CA VAL A 32 11.10 -12.35 -4.59
C VAL A 32 11.25 -12.14 -3.10
N LEU A 33 11.52 -10.90 -2.69
CA LEU A 33 11.57 -10.51 -1.28
C LEU A 33 10.18 -10.57 -0.64
N GLY A 34 9.15 -10.21 -1.40
CA GLY A 34 7.77 -10.24 -0.94
C GLY A 34 6.78 -10.14 -2.10
N ALA A 35 5.60 -10.74 -1.93
CA ALA A 35 4.43 -10.57 -2.80
C ALA A 35 3.23 -10.19 -1.93
N PHE A 36 3.06 -8.88 -1.67
CA PHE A 36 2.25 -8.36 -0.57
C PHE A 36 1.50 -7.07 -0.95
N ASN A 37 0.81 -6.46 0.02
CA ASN A 37 0.05 -5.20 -0.09
C ASN A 37 -0.81 -5.06 -1.36
N PRO A 38 -1.66 -6.06 -1.68
CA PRO A 38 -2.37 -6.07 -2.94
C PRO A 38 -3.52 -5.04 -2.95
N GLY A 39 -3.54 -4.15 -3.95
CA GLY A 39 -4.78 -3.45 -4.27
C GLY A 39 -5.87 -4.48 -4.63
N MET A 40 -7.14 -4.25 -4.30
CA MET A 40 -8.21 -5.20 -4.63
C MET A 40 -9.43 -4.52 -5.22
N THR A 41 -10.09 -5.15 -6.19
CA THR A 41 -11.41 -4.73 -6.68
C THR A 41 -12.20 -5.92 -7.23
N ARG A 42 -13.51 -5.74 -7.43
CA ARG A 42 -14.37 -6.74 -8.07
C ARG A 42 -14.41 -6.52 -9.59
N LEU A 43 -14.11 -7.58 -10.33
CA LEU A 43 -14.16 -7.62 -11.78
C LEU A 43 -15.61 -7.74 -12.30
N PRO A 44 -15.87 -7.38 -13.57
CA PRO A 44 -17.21 -7.49 -14.17
C PRO A 44 -17.81 -8.91 -14.14
N ASN A 45 -16.97 -9.95 -14.15
CA ASN A 45 -17.38 -11.35 -14.06
C ASN A 45 -17.73 -11.80 -12.63
N GLY A 46 -17.59 -10.93 -11.62
CA GLY A 46 -17.85 -11.22 -10.21
C GLY A 46 -16.62 -11.70 -9.42
N ASN A 47 -15.53 -12.08 -10.09
CA ASN A 47 -14.26 -12.44 -9.47
C ASN A 47 -13.59 -11.23 -8.80
N LEU A 48 -12.60 -11.49 -7.95
CA LEU A 48 -11.78 -10.46 -7.34
C LEU A 48 -10.45 -10.36 -8.08
N LEU A 49 -9.96 -9.14 -8.28
CA LEU A 49 -8.61 -8.91 -8.75
C LEU A 49 -7.77 -8.41 -7.59
N LEU A 50 -6.63 -9.07 -7.35
CA LEU A 50 -5.52 -8.52 -6.57
C LEU A 50 -4.50 -7.88 -7.52
N MET A 51 -4.05 -6.69 -7.19
CA MET A 51 -2.90 -6.03 -7.80
C MET A 51 -1.73 -6.12 -6.82
N VAL A 52 -1.05 -7.27 -6.85
CA VAL A 52 -0.01 -7.66 -5.90
C VAL A 52 1.25 -6.83 -6.12
N ARG A 53 1.80 -6.22 -5.06
CA ARG A 53 3.15 -5.65 -5.11
C ARG A 53 4.16 -6.78 -5.00
N VAL A 54 4.93 -6.99 -6.06
CA VAL A 54 6.08 -7.88 -6.08
C VAL A 54 7.33 -7.05 -5.84
N ALA A 55 8.00 -7.27 -4.72
CA ALA A 55 9.32 -6.69 -4.45
C ALA A 55 10.40 -7.68 -4.89
N GLU A 56 11.04 -7.40 -6.02
CA GLU A 56 12.13 -8.22 -6.56
C GLU A 56 13.48 -7.63 -6.14
N ALA A 57 14.27 -8.40 -5.39
CA ALA A 57 15.49 -7.95 -4.74
C ALA A 57 16.73 -8.66 -5.27
N LEU A 58 17.87 -7.98 -5.23
CA LEU A 58 19.16 -8.58 -5.53
C LEU A 58 19.54 -9.64 -4.49
N LYS A 59 19.95 -10.82 -4.93
CA LYS A 59 20.41 -11.90 -4.05
C LYS A 59 21.78 -11.62 -3.44
N THR A 60 22.64 -10.91 -4.18
CA THR A 60 23.98 -10.51 -3.72
C THR A 60 24.19 -9.02 -4.04
N PRO A 61 23.59 -8.11 -3.23
CA PRO A 61 23.64 -6.68 -3.51
C PRO A 61 25.02 -6.06 -3.24
N ILE A 62 25.88 -6.71 -2.43
CA ILE A 62 27.19 -6.18 -2.05
C ILE A 62 28.29 -7.02 -2.67
N HIS A 63 29.11 -6.38 -3.51
CA HIS A 63 30.34 -6.92 -4.07
C HIS A 63 31.26 -5.77 -4.49
N ASP A 64 32.55 -6.04 -4.68
CA ASP A 64 33.54 -5.07 -5.16
C ASP A 64 33.56 -3.73 -4.39
N GLN A 65 33.36 -3.77 -3.06
CA GLN A 65 33.28 -2.60 -2.17
C GLN A 65 32.12 -1.63 -2.46
N HIS A 66 31.09 -2.08 -3.18
CA HIS A 66 29.89 -1.33 -3.47
C HIS A 66 28.64 -2.09 -3.05
N ILE A 67 27.59 -1.36 -2.68
CA ILE A 67 26.22 -1.86 -2.65
C ILE A 67 25.50 -1.44 -3.94
N HIS A 68 24.72 -2.35 -4.51
CA HIS A 68 24.04 -2.16 -5.78
C HIS A 68 22.52 -1.97 -5.58
N ALA A 69 21.94 -1.12 -6.41
CA ALA A 69 20.50 -0.87 -6.45
C ALA A 69 19.97 -1.04 -7.88
N ILE A 70 18.77 -1.61 -8.01
CA ILE A 70 18.10 -1.74 -9.30
C ILE A 70 17.40 -0.41 -9.62
N ARG A 71 17.68 0.14 -10.80
CA ARG A 71 16.98 1.33 -11.31
C ARG A 71 16.44 1.08 -12.71
N TRP A 72 15.17 1.41 -12.93
CA TRP A 72 14.58 1.42 -14.27
C TRP A 72 15.10 2.62 -15.09
N THR A 73 15.29 2.39 -16.37
CA THR A 73 15.67 3.38 -17.39
C THR A 73 14.70 3.30 -18.56
N GLU A 74 14.65 4.31 -19.42
CA GLU A 74 13.73 4.35 -20.57
C GLU A 74 13.82 3.10 -21.48
N HIS A 75 14.98 2.44 -21.53
CA HIS A 75 15.22 1.32 -22.43
C HIS A 75 15.42 -0.05 -21.74
N SER A 76 15.73 -0.08 -20.44
CA SER A 76 16.01 -1.32 -19.68
C SER A 76 16.12 -1.03 -18.16
N TYR A 77 16.85 -1.86 -17.43
CA TYR A 77 17.24 -1.66 -16.04
C TYR A 77 18.76 -1.48 -15.93
N ALA A 78 19.19 -0.77 -14.89
CA ALA A 78 20.58 -0.56 -14.51
C ALA A 78 20.83 -1.04 -13.08
N LEU A 79 22.08 -1.39 -12.80
CA LEU A 79 22.59 -1.64 -11.45
C LEU A 79 23.49 -0.48 -11.05
N ASP A 80 22.97 0.42 -10.22
CA ASP A 80 23.74 1.54 -9.70
C ASP A 80 24.61 1.09 -8.54
N ALA A 81 25.91 1.39 -8.60
CA ALA A 81 26.88 1.01 -7.58
C ALA A 81 27.19 2.18 -6.64
N TRP A 82 27.08 1.97 -5.33
CA TRP A 82 27.37 2.96 -4.29
C TRP A 82 28.51 2.48 -3.38
N PRO A 83 29.60 3.24 -3.20
CA PRO A 83 30.71 2.80 -2.36
C PRO A 83 30.28 2.63 -0.91
N LEU A 84 30.66 1.51 -0.28
CA LEU A 84 30.25 1.16 1.09
C LEU A 84 30.63 2.20 2.14
N GLU A 85 31.70 2.97 1.90
CA GLU A 85 32.14 4.03 2.80
C GLU A 85 31.15 5.21 2.90
N TYR A 86 30.30 5.41 1.88
CA TYR A 86 29.31 6.49 1.83
C TYR A 86 27.90 6.06 2.21
N VAL A 87 27.71 4.81 2.65
CA VAL A 87 26.36 4.29 2.94
C VAL A 87 26.29 3.61 4.30
N ASP A 88 25.08 3.54 4.85
CA ASP A 88 24.73 2.70 5.99
C ASP A 88 23.80 1.59 5.52
N THR A 89 24.28 0.35 5.65
CA THR A 89 23.63 -0.89 5.19
C THR A 89 23.11 -1.74 6.36
N ALA A 90 22.84 -1.12 7.52
CA ALA A 90 22.36 -1.86 8.69
C ALA A 90 21.00 -2.56 8.48
N ASP A 91 20.17 -2.06 7.56
CA ASP A 91 18.93 -2.72 7.11
C ASP A 91 19.19 -3.45 5.79
N PRO A 92 18.89 -4.76 5.66
CA PRO A 92 19.18 -5.50 4.44
C PRO A 92 18.31 -5.09 3.23
N ARG A 93 17.19 -4.38 3.46
CA ARG A 93 16.23 -4.01 2.40
C ARG A 93 16.54 -2.66 1.77
N LYS A 94 17.31 -1.83 2.47
CA LYS A 94 17.53 -0.43 2.14
C LYS A 94 18.86 0.03 2.69
N PHE A 95 19.45 1.03 2.06
CA PHE A 95 20.65 1.67 2.60
C PHE A 95 20.49 3.18 2.60
N MET A 96 21.09 3.80 3.61
CA MET A 96 21.04 5.24 3.81
C MET A 96 22.32 5.88 3.30
N MET A 97 22.22 6.96 2.53
CA MET A 97 23.39 7.72 2.08
C MET A 97 23.92 8.58 3.23
N ARG A 98 25.24 8.57 3.43
CA ARG A 98 25.96 9.42 4.40
C ARG A 98 26.31 10.77 3.76
N GLY A 99 26.52 11.78 4.60
CA GLY A 99 27.13 13.05 4.18
C GLY A 99 26.20 14.09 3.55
N GLY A 100 24.91 13.79 3.40
CA GLY A 100 23.90 14.77 3.02
C GLY A 100 23.33 15.55 4.21
N GLY A 101 22.87 16.79 3.99
CA GLY A 101 22.08 17.56 4.97
C GLY A 101 20.63 17.09 5.12
N TRP A 102 20.23 16.07 4.36
CA TRP A 102 18.88 15.53 4.25
C TRP A 102 18.95 13.99 4.31
N LYS A 103 17.85 13.34 4.73
CA LYS A 103 17.75 11.87 4.72
C LYS A 103 17.57 11.38 3.29
N VAL A 104 18.52 10.60 2.79
CA VAL A 104 18.47 9.98 1.46
C VAL A 104 18.63 8.46 1.60
N MET A 105 17.76 7.72 0.91
CA MET A 105 17.67 6.27 0.98
C MET A 105 17.63 5.68 -0.43
N ALA A 106 18.20 4.49 -0.60
CA ALA A 106 18.01 3.64 -1.77
C ALA A 106 17.60 2.22 -1.34
N LEU A 107 17.01 1.48 -2.28
CA LEU A 107 16.53 0.11 -2.08
C LEU A 107 17.37 -0.87 -2.89
N THR A 108 17.57 -2.07 -2.34
CA THR A 108 18.18 -3.20 -3.06
C THR A 108 17.17 -3.98 -3.89
N SER A 109 15.90 -3.56 -3.84
CA SER A 109 14.78 -4.14 -4.58
C SER A 109 14.08 -3.10 -5.44
N LEU A 110 13.38 -3.57 -6.47
CA LEU A 110 12.48 -2.77 -7.28
C LEU A 110 11.10 -3.43 -7.27
N SER A 111 10.08 -2.64 -6.95
CA SER A 111 8.70 -3.11 -6.92
C SER A 111 7.99 -2.90 -8.27
N TRP A 112 7.19 -3.90 -8.65
CA TRP A 112 6.28 -3.89 -9.77
C TRP A 112 4.95 -4.56 -9.36
N LEU A 113 3.89 -4.39 -10.15
CA LEU A 113 2.56 -4.87 -9.79
C LEU A 113 2.13 -6.06 -10.68
N LEU A 114 1.64 -7.12 -10.04
CA LEU A 114 1.17 -8.35 -10.69
C LEU A 114 -0.34 -8.51 -10.49
N PRO A 115 -1.14 -8.51 -11.57
CA PRO A 115 -2.57 -8.80 -11.47
C PRO A 115 -2.80 -10.31 -11.25
N VAL A 116 -3.48 -10.66 -10.15
CA VAL A 116 -3.85 -12.02 -9.75
C VAL A 116 -5.35 -12.06 -9.57
N GLU A 117 -6.03 -12.83 -10.41
CA GLU A 117 -7.48 -13.03 -10.34
C GLU A 117 -7.79 -14.17 -9.37
N LEU A 118 -8.69 -13.88 -8.44
CA LEU A 118 -9.24 -14.82 -7.48
C LEU A 118 -10.72 -15.08 -7.80
N ASN A 119 -11.26 -16.19 -7.33
CA ASN A 119 -12.70 -16.41 -7.32
C ASN A 119 -13.44 -15.34 -6.50
N ALA A 120 -14.77 -15.30 -6.61
CA ALA A 120 -15.61 -14.23 -6.06
C ALA A 120 -15.50 -14.01 -4.54
N ASP A 121 -15.10 -15.04 -3.78
CA ASP A 121 -14.89 -14.98 -2.32
C ASP A 121 -13.41 -14.80 -1.93
N GLY A 122 -12.49 -14.77 -2.90
CA GLY A 122 -11.07 -14.53 -2.67
C GLY A 122 -10.31 -15.72 -2.08
N THR A 123 -10.91 -16.91 -2.03
CA THR A 123 -10.29 -18.09 -1.39
C THR A 123 -9.40 -18.91 -2.31
N LYS A 124 -9.44 -18.66 -3.63
CA LYS A 124 -8.71 -19.43 -4.64
C LYS A 124 -8.19 -18.53 -5.76
N VAL A 125 -6.93 -18.73 -6.15
CA VAL A 125 -6.35 -18.14 -7.37
C VAL A 125 -6.93 -18.85 -8.60
N GLU A 126 -7.52 -18.07 -9.50
CA GLU A 126 -8.02 -18.54 -10.79
C GLU A 126 -7.00 -18.28 -11.92
N GLN A 127 -6.34 -17.12 -11.92
CA GLN A 127 -5.37 -16.77 -12.96
C GLN A 127 -4.32 -15.77 -12.48
N VAL A 128 -3.08 -15.90 -12.98
CA VAL A 128 -2.00 -14.93 -12.79
C VAL A 128 -1.66 -14.29 -14.14
N HIS A 129 -1.89 -12.99 -14.27
CA HIS A 129 -1.87 -12.24 -15.54
C HIS A 129 -0.52 -11.52 -15.76
N TYR A 130 0.57 -12.27 -15.97
CA TYR A 130 1.90 -11.68 -16.18
C TYR A 130 1.99 -10.77 -17.42
N ASP A 131 1.20 -11.03 -18.46
CA ASP A 131 1.11 -10.18 -19.66
C ASP A 131 0.50 -8.79 -19.37
N LYS A 132 -0.13 -8.65 -18.20
CA LYS A 132 -0.74 -7.40 -17.70
C LYS A 132 0.04 -6.80 -16.52
N ALA A 133 1.24 -7.31 -16.22
CA ALA A 133 2.07 -6.77 -15.14
C ALA A 133 2.41 -5.28 -15.39
N ILE A 134 2.39 -4.48 -14.33
CA ILE A 134 2.73 -3.06 -14.36
C ILE A 134 4.12 -2.87 -13.77
N ALA A 135 5.09 -2.65 -14.65
CA ALA A 135 6.43 -2.20 -14.28
C ALA A 135 6.54 -0.66 -14.42
N PRO A 136 7.61 -0.05 -13.90
CA PRO A 136 7.92 1.35 -14.18
C PRO A 136 7.88 1.66 -15.68
N ARG A 137 7.26 2.79 -16.04
CA ARG A 137 7.13 3.24 -17.44
C ARG A 137 7.31 4.74 -17.62
N ALA A 138 7.76 5.43 -16.57
CA ALA A 138 8.05 6.86 -16.56
C ALA A 138 9.24 7.17 -15.62
N PRO A 139 9.99 8.25 -15.84
CA PRO A 139 11.16 8.59 -15.02
C PRO A 139 10.86 8.72 -13.52
N TYR A 140 9.68 9.22 -13.15
CA TYR A 140 9.24 9.35 -11.75
C TYR A 140 8.88 8.00 -11.07
N GLN A 141 9.08 6.86 -11.76
CA GLN A 141 8.90 5.50 -11.26
C GLN A 141 10.21 4.72 -11.24
N CYS A 142 11.37 5.36 -11.45
CA CYS A 142 12.60 4.64 -11.73
C CYS A 142 13.07 3.70 -10.59
N TYR A 143 12.57 3.87 -9.37
CA TYR A 143 12.83 2.96 -8.24
C TYR A 143 11.67 2.03 -7.90
N GLY A 144 10.58 2.07 -8.65
CA GLY A 144 9.47 1.13 -8.52
C GLY A 144 8.10 1.78 -8.51
N VAL A 145 7.10 0.91 -8.62
CA VAL A 145 5.67 1.20 -8.43
C VAL A 145 5.17 0.33 -7.28
N GLU A 146 4.60 0.95 -6.26
CA GLU A 146 4.30 0.29 -4.99
C GLU A 146 2.84 0.48 -4.55
N ASP A 147 2.38 -0.46 -3.73
CA ASP A 147 1.21 -0.35 -2.86
C ASP A 147 -0.05 0.20 -3.58
N ALA A 148 -0.52 -0.52 -4.60
CA ALA A 148 -1.72 -0.16 -5.33
C ALA A 148 -2.96 -0.10 -4.41
N ARG A 149 -3.89 0.81 -4.72
CA ARG A 149 -5.25 0.88 -4.16
C ARG A 149 -6.22 1.11 -5.28
N ILE A 150 -7.31 0.35 -5.33
CA ILE A 150 -8.24 0.38 -6.45
C ILE A 150 -9.64 0.72 -5.94
N SER A 151 -10.24 1.76 -6.50
CA SER A 151 -11.61 2.16 -6.22
C SER A 151 -12.42 2.12 -7.51
N LYS A 152 -13.60 1.50 -7.47
CA LYS A 152 -14.54 1.58 -8.58
C LYS A 152 -15.48 2.77 -8.36
N VAL A 153 -15.48 3.74 -9.26
CA VAL A 153 -16.34 4.92 -9.19
C VAL A 153 -17.13 5.05 -10.49
N GLY A 154 -18.42 4.72 -10.43
CA GLY A 154 -19.26 4.61 -11.62
C GLY A 154 -18.79 3.46 -12.52
N ASP A 155 -18.46 3.78 -13.76
CA ASP A 155 -17.93 2.85 -14.78
C ASP A 155 -16.40 2.80 -14.83
N ARG A 156 -15.71 3.61 -14.03
CA ARG A 156 -14.24 3.72 -14.02
C ARG A 156 -13.63 2.97 -12.86
N TYR A 157 -12.55 2.24 -13.12
CA TYR A 157 -11.61 1.80 -12.11
C TYR A 157 -10.49 2.83 -11.98
N LEU A 158 -10.24 3.29 -10.76
CA LEU A 158 -9.23 4.27 -10.41
C LEU A 158 -8.23 3.60 -9.49
N MET A 159 -6.98 3.47 -9.93
CA MET A 159 -5.92 2.87 -9.14
C MET A 159 -4.85 3.90 -8.80
N THR A 160 -4.67 4.16 -7.51
CA THR A 160 -3.55 4.96 -7.01
C THR A 160 -2.37 4.06 -6.66
N THR A 161 -1.15 4.54 -6.90
CA THR A 161 0.08 3.83 -6.54
C THR A 161 1.11 4.81 -6.01
N CYS A 162 2.08 4.33 -5.22
CA CYS A 162 3.27 5.10 -4.91
C CYS A 162 4.28 4.92 -6.04
N SER A 163 4.75 6.03 -6.62
CA SER A 163 5.79 6.08 -7.64
C SER A 163 7.06 6.69 -7.05
N VAL A 164 8.18 5.97 -7.16
CA VAL A 164 9.41 6.27 -6.43
C VAL A 164 10.52 6.69 -7.40
N SER A 165 11.15 7.84 -7.11
CA SER A 165 12.25 8.44 -7.87
C SER A 165 13.15 9.30 -6.96
N PRO A 166 14.33 9.75 -7.42
CA PRO A 166 15.19 10.67 -6.67
C PRO A 166 14.49 11.98 -6.29
N GLU A 167 13.65 12.50 -7.17
CA GLU A 167 12.99 13.80 -7.01
C GLU A 167 11.70 13.68 -6.19
N ARG A 168 11.01 12.54 -6.29
CA ARG A 168 9.64 12.40 -5.79
C ARG A 168 9.35 10.98 -5.27
N HIS A 169 8.71 10.94 -4.11
CA HIS A 169 7.89 9.81 -3.69
C HIS A 169 6.42 10.26 -3.78
N SER A 170 5.79 9.98 -4.91
CA SER A 170 4.53 10.61 -5.32
C SER A 170 3.39 9.62 -5.48
N THR A 171 2.16 10.12 -5.45
CA THR A 171 1.00 9.32 -5.84
C THR A 171 0.72 9.50 -7.33
N THR A 172 0.66 8.40 -8.06
CA THR A 172 0.22 8.37 -9.46
C THR A 172 -1.14 7.72 -9.61
N LEU A 173 -1.92 8.16 -10.60
CA LEU A 173 -3.20 7.58 -10.96
C LEU A 173 -3.08 6.71 -12.22
N TYR A 174 -3.72 5.55 -12.16
CA TYR A 174 -4.03 4.71 -13.28
C TYR A 174 -5.54 4.61 -13.44
N THR A 175 -6.03 4.55 -14.67
CA THR A 175 -7.46 4.37 -14.96
C THR A 175 -7.66 3.17 -15.86
N SER A 176 -8.77 2.46 -15.66
CA SER A 176 -9.18 1.33 -16.49
C SER A 176 -10.70 1.25 -16.60
N ALA A 177 -11.18 0.62 -17.69
CA ALA A 177 -12.59 0.28 -17.87
C ALA A 177 -12.92 -1.15 -17.38
N ASP A 178 -11.92 -2.02 -17.27
CA ASP A 178 -12.08 -3.45 -16.95
C ASP A 178 -11.21 -3.94 -15.78
N ALA A 179 -10.41 -3.04 -15.20
CA ALA A 179 -9.42 -3.29 -14.15
C ALA A 179 -8.23 -4.19 -14.57
N LEU A 180 -8.09 -4.52 -15.85
CA LEU A 180 -6.95 -5.29 -16.37
C LEU A 180 -6.08 -4.44 -17.28
N ASP A 181 -6.69 -3.62 -18.14
CA ASP A 181 -5.98 -2.72 -19.05
C ASP A 181 -5.89 -1.31 -18.44
N TRP A 182 -4.70 -0.99 -17.91
CA TRP A 182 -4.46 0.24 -17.14
C TRP A 182 -3.68 1.31 -17.91
N LYS A 183 -4.31 2.48 -18.06
CA LYS A 183 -3.66 3.71 -18.55
C LYS A 183 -3.06 4.49 -17.38
N LEU A 184 -1.78 4.88 -17.48
CA LEU A 184 -1.15 5.80 -16.53
C LEU A 184 -1.56 7.24 -16.88
N GLU A 185 -2.27 7.90 -15.97
CA GLU A 185 -2.65 9.32 -16.12
C GLU A 185 -1.56 10.26 -15.59
N GLY A 186 -0.65 9.75 -14.75
CA GLY A 186 0.49 10.50 -14.23
C GLY A 186 0.40 10.82 -12.74
N ILE A 187 1.19 11.78 -12.29
CA ILE A 187 1.25 12.21 -10.89
C ILE A 187 0.00 13.02 -10.56
N VAL A 188 -0.72 12.65 -9.50
CA VAL A 188 -1.92 13.35 -9.01
C VAL A 188 -1.73 13.96 -7.62
N LEU A 189 -0.77 13.47 -6.83
CA LEU A 189 -0.28 14.13 -5.62
C LEU A 189 1.25 14.07 -5.63
N ASP A 190 1.88 15.23 -5.45
CA ASP A 190 3.31 15.41 -5.67
C ASP A 190 4.20 14.84 -4.55
N HIS A 191 4.71 15.66 -3.62
CA HIS A 191 5.76 15.20 -2.72
C HIS A 191 5.22 14.46 -1.49
N GLN A 192 5.84 13.32 -1.22
CA GLN A 192 5.67 12.43 -0.07
C GLN A 192 4.20 12.28 0.35
N ASN A 193 3.36 11.81 -0.56
CA ASN A 193 2.00 11.40 -0.24
C ASN A 193 1.84 9.92 -0.60
N LYS A 194 1.48 9.13 0.41
CA LYS A 194 1.19 7.69 0.26
C LYS A 194 -0.19 7.41 0.83
N ASP A 195 -0.67 6.18 0.65
CA ASP A 195 -1.97 5.75 1.17
C ASP A 195 -3.12 6.65 0.68
N MET A 196 -3.07 7.08 -0.59
CA MET A 196 -4.18 7.79 -1.20
C MET A 196 -5.30 6.82 -1.53
N LEU A 197 -6.48 7.02 -0.95
CA LEU A 197 -7.63 6.15 -1.09
C LEU A 197 -8.82 6.92 -1.66
N ILE A 198 -9.16 6.67 -2.91
CA ILE A 198 -10.34 7.27 -3.53
C ILE A 198 -11.58 6.57 -2.96
N PHE A 199 -12.61 7.34 -2.62
CA PHE A 199 -13.88 6.78 -2.14
C PHE A 199 -14.58 6.04 -3.28
N GLU A 200 -15.26 4.92 -3.00
CA GLU A 200 -16.04 4.17 -4.00
C GLU A 200 -17.39 4.84 -4.30
N GLY A 201 -17.33 6.10 -4.75
CA GLY A 201 -18.50 6.90 -5.11
C GLY A 201 -18.18 8.39 -5.16
N LEU A 202 -19.18 9.17 -5.56
CA LEU A 202 -19.11 10.63 -5.58
C LEU A 202 -19.85 11.20 -4.36
N ILE A 203 -19.32 12.27 -3.79
CA ILE A 203 -19.93 13.01 -2.68
C ILE A 203 -20.18 14.43 -3.18
N GLY A 204 -21.46 14.84 -3.23
CA GLY A 204 -21.84 16.13 -3.81
C GLY A 204 -21.38 16.31 -5.26
N GLY A 205 -21.34 15.23 -6.05
CA GLY A 205 -20.89 15.24 -7.45
C GLY A 205 -19.38 15.36 -7.65
N LYS A 206 -18.58 15.21 -6.59
CA LYS A 206 -17.11 15.27 -6.64
C LYS A 206 -16.49 13.96 -6.19
N TYR A 207 -15.30 13.67 -6.69
CA TYR A 207 -14.44 12.64 -6.14
C TYR A 207 -13.91 13.11 -4.78
N TYR A 208 -13.81 12.17 -3.84
CA TYR A 208 -13.12 12.36 -2.57
C TYR A 208 -12.04 11.30 -2.41
N ALA A 209 -10.98 11.67 -1.70
CA ALA A 209 -9.93 10.74 -1.33
C ALA A 209 -9.45 11.01 0.10
N GLN A 210 -9.13 9.93 0.82
CA GLN A 210 -8.20 10.04 1.94
C GLN A 210 -6.79 10.18 1.38
N THR A 211 -5.97 11.00 2.04
CA THR A 211 -4.57 11.23 1.67
C THR A 211 -3.72 11.19 2.93
N ARG A 212 -2.43 10.89 2.79
CA ARG A 212 -1.48 10.96 3.90
C ARG A 212 -0.22 11.71 3.45
N PRO A 213 -0.24 13.04 3.54
CA PRO A 213 0.98 13.84 3.43
C PRO A 213 1.99 13.40 4.49
N LEU A 214 3.23 13.22 4.06
CA LEU A 214 4.38 12.93 4.91
C LEU A 214 5.33 14.11 4.84
N GLY A 215 5.62 14.68 6.00
CA GLY A 215 6.74 15.60 6.18
C GLY A 215 7.92 14.91 6.86
N ASP A 216 9.12 15.45 6.64
CA ASP A 216 10.31 15.12 7.43
C ASP A 216 10.29 15.81 8.81
N LEU A 217 9.43 16.82 9.00
CA LEU A 217 9.28 17.60 10.23
C LEU A 217 7.81 17.92 10.52
N TYR A 218 7.44 17.88 11.80
CA TYR A 218 6.10 18.23 12.30
C TYR A 218 6.20 19.18 13.50
N PHE A 219 5.28 20.14 13.61
CA PHE A 219 5.19 21.05 14.75
C PHE A 219 4.42 20.43 15.92
N ALA A 220 4.79 20.79 17.15
CA ALA A 220 4.17 20.26 18.36
C ALA A 220 2.75 20.81 18.57
N TYR A 221 1.83 19.93 18.99
CA TYR A 221 0.59 20.37 19.63
C TYR A 221 0.86 21.02 21.00
N PRO A 222 -0.03 21.92 21.48
CA PRO A 222 0.12 22.49 22.81
C PRO A 222 0.08 21.40 23.91
N PRO A 223 0.74 21.61 25.06
CA PRO A 223 0.65 20.71 26.19
C PRO A 223 -0.80 20.39 26.58
N GLY A 224 -1.10 19.12 26.84
CA GLY A 224 -2.46 18.67 27.18
C GLY A 224 -3.39 18.45 25.99
N SER A 225 -2.92 18.61 24.74
CA SER A 225 -3.71 18.25 23.56
C SER A 225 -4.09 16.77 23.56
N GLU A 226 -5.30 16.49 23.08
CA GLU A 226 -5.78 15.13 22.81
C GLU A 226 -5.08 14.47 21.61
N TRP A 227 -4.35 15.25 20.79
CA TRP A 227 -3.71 14.80 19.55
C TRP A 227 -2.18 14.77 19.65
N ARG A 228 -1.58 13.87 18.86
CA ARG A 228 -0.13 13.76 18.70
C ARG A 228 0.30 14.29 17.32
N SER A 229 1.42 15.00 17.28
CA SER A 229 2.03 15.48 16.04
C SER A 229 2.62 14.33 15.24
N GLY A 230 2.48 14.36 13.92
CA GLY A 230 2.98 13.31 13.04
C GLY A 230 2.06 13.09 11.84
N PRO A 231 2.26 11.98 11.11
CA PRO A 231 1.42 11.64 9.98
C PRO A 231 -0.03 11.38 10.40
N SER A 232 -0.98 11.97 9.67
CA SER A 232 -2.42 11.82 9.87
C SER A 232 -3.12 11.49 8.55
N ILE A 233 -4.32 10.92 8.63
CA ILE A 233 -5.18 10.72 7.47
C ILE A 233 -5.93 12.04 7.22
N ASN A 234 -5.80 12.59 6.03
CA ASN A 234 -6.42 13.83 5.61
C ASN A 234 -7.37 13.57 4.43
N LEU A 235 -8.09 14.59 3.99
CA LEU A 235 -9.02 14.49 2.87
C LEU A 235 -8.60 15.42 1.73
N ALA A 236 -8.96 15.04 0.51
CA ALA A 236 -8.93 15.89 -0.66
C ALA A 236 -10.17 15.64 -1.51
N SER A 237 -10.59 16.64 -2.28
CA SER A 237 -11.68 16.51 -3.25
C SER A 237 -11.20 16.88 -4.65
N SER A 238 -11.84 16.31 -5.67
CA SER A 238 -11.49 16.54 -7.06
C SER A 238 -12.73 16.59 -7.96
N PRO A 239 -12.77 17.48 -8.96
CA PRO A 239 -13.85 17.49 -9.95
C PRO A 239 -13.71 16.37 -11.01
N ASP A 240 -12.51 15.81 -11.20
CA ASP A 240 -12.18 14.95 -12.35
C ASP A 240 -11.29 13.73 -12.01
N ALA A 241 -10.95 13.56 -10.73
CA ALA A 241 -9.98 12.61 -10.19
C ALA A 241 -8.50 12.90 -10.56
N LEU A 242 -8.22 13.99 -11.27
CA LEU A 242 -6.86 14.40 -11.67
C LEU A 242 -6.37 15.57 -10.81
N HIS A 243 -7.24 16.55 -10.54
CA HIS A 243 -6.89 17.76 -9.82
C HIS A 243 -7.47 17.72 -8.41
N TRP A 244 -6.61 17.54 -7.41
CA TRP A 244 -7.03 17.34 -6.01
C TRP A 244 -6.78 18.59 -5.18
N LYS A 245 -7.85 19.14 -4.60
CA LYS A 245 -7.77 20.20 -3.59
C LYS A 245 -7.74 19.56 -2.20
N PRO A 246 -6.68 19.76 -1.39
CA PRO A 246 -6.66 19.37 0.01
C PRO A 246 -7.82 20.00 0.78
N TYR A 247 -8.32 19.27 1.77
CA TYR A 247 -9.33 19.78 2.69
C TYR A 247 -8.67 20.60 3.79
N ASP A 248 -9.32 21.70 4.20
CA ASP A 248 -8.72 22.67 5.13
C ASP A 248 -8.66 22.14 6.58
N LYS A 249 -9.50 21.14 6.90
CA LYS A 249 -9.54 20.49 8.21
C LYS A 249 -8.78 19.15 8.18
N PRO A 250 -8.06 18.81 9.27
CA PRO A 250 -7.47 17.47 9.38
C PRO A 250 -8.56 16.41 9.43
N GLY A 251 -8.27 15.23 8.90
CA GLY A 251 -9.14 14.06 9.01
C GLY A 251 -8.90 13.28 10.31
N ILE A 252 -8.61 11.98 10.18
CA ILE A 252 -8.34 11.10 11.31
C ILE A 252 -6.91 11.33 11.82
N ARG A 253 -6.77 11.56 13.14
CA ARG A 253 -5.53 11.99 13.79
C ARG A 253 -5.05 10.98 14.85
N PRO A 254 -3.72 10.84 15.04
CA PRO A 254 -3.15 10.08 16.14
C PRO A 254 -3.60 10.62 17.50
N HIS A 255 -4.22 9.78 18.32
CA HIS A 255 -4.69 10.17 19.65
C HIS A 255 -3.56 10.09 20.68
N ALA A 256 -3.39 11.11 21.52
CA ALA A 256 -2.27 11.23 22.45
C ALA A 256 -2.26 10.17 23.56
N LYS A 257 -3.42 9.62 23.93
CA LYS A 257 -3.56 8.61 25.01
C LYS A 257 -3.14 7.18 24.61
N THR A 258 -2.79 6.93 23.35
CA THR A 258 -2.33 5.60 22.91
C THR A 258 -1.09 5.72 22.04
N MET A 259 -0.20 4.73 22.17
CA MET A 259 0.95 4.57 21.27
C MET A 259 0.63 3.72 20.06
N ALA A 260 -0.45 2.93 20.09
CA ALA A 260 -0.82 1.99 19.03
C ALA A 260 -1.12 2.68 17.69
N THR A 261 -1.44 3.97 17.72
CA THR A 261 -1.73 4.79 16.53
C THR A 261 -0.76 5.97 16.38
N ALA A 262 0.44 5.88 16.97
CA ALA A 262 1.41 6.99 16.97
C ALA A 262 1.80 7.44 15.55
N ARG A 263 1.76 6.53 14.58
CA ARG A 263 1.65 6.85 13.15
C ARG A 263 0.39 6.19 12.61
N MET A 264 -0.24 6.80 11.62
CA MET A 264 -1.38 6.21 10.94
C MET A 264 -1.42 6.57 9.46
N GLY A 265 -2.23 5.83 8.70
CA GLY A 265 -2.48 6.06 7.29
C GLY A 265 -3.67 5.25 6.81
N GLY A 266 -4.15 5.58 5.60
CA GLY A 266 -5.24 4.85 4.97
C GLY A 266 -4.88 3.37 4.76
N GLY A 267 -5.87 2.49 4.89
CA GLY A 267 -5.77 1.08 4.55
C GLY A 267 -6.46 0.79 3.21
N ALA A 268 -7.70 0.32 3.28
CA ALA A 268 -8.54 0.02 2.11
C ALA A 268 -9.41 1.22 1.71
N PRO A 269 -9.76 1.37 0.41
CA PRO A 269 -10.68 2.40 -0.07
C PRO A 269 -11.96 2.52 0.75
N PRO A 270 -12.40 3.73 1.12
CA PRO A 270 -13.68 3.91 1.81
C PRO A 270 -14.86 3.46 0.95
N ILE A 271 -15.72 2.63 1.52
CA ILE A 271 -16.94 2.12 0.88
C ILE A 271 -18.18 2.67 1.59
N LEU A 272 -19.25 2.89 0.82
CA LEU A 272 -20.49 3.40 1.36
C LEU A 272 -21.33 2.28 1.96
N THR A 273 -21.75 2.44 3.21
CA THR A 273 -22.65 1.53 3.93
C THR A 273 -23.95 2.26 4.26
N GLU A 274 -24.88 1.61 4.97
CA GLU A 274 -26.08 2.28 5.49
C GLU A 274 -25.74 3.36 6.53
N GLU A 275 -24.68 3.14 7.31
CA GLU A 275 -24.25 4.00 8.42
C GLU A 275 -23.33 5.16 8.00
N GLY A 276 -22.82 5.14 6.77
CA GLY A 276 -21.90 6.16 6.27
C GLY A 276 -20.74 5.54 5.47
N TRP A 277 -19.62 6.24 5.37
CA TRP A 277 -18.43 5.71 4.72
C TRP A 277 -17.60 4.89 5.70
N LEU A 278 -17.57 3.57 5.52
CA LEU A 278 -16.66 2.70 6.25
C LEU A 278 -15.26 2.82 5.68
N THR A 279 -14.29 3.17 6.52
CA THR A 279 -12.88 3.26 6.16
C THR A 279 -12.05 2.37 7.07
N LEU A 280 -11.19 1.55 6.47
CA LEU A 280 -10.17 0.77 7.18
C LEU A 280 -8.85 1.53 7.11
N TRP A 281 -8.18 1.65 8.24
CA TRP A 281 -6.91 2.38 8.34
C TRP A 281 -5.92 1.65 9.24
N HIS A 282 -4.63 1.88 9.02
CA HIS A 282 -3.59 1.26 9.82
C HIS A 282 -3.10 2.21 10.92
N GLY A 283 -2.88 1.66 12.11
CA GLY A 283 -2.16 2.32 13.20
C GLY A 283 -0.82 1.62 13.42
N VAL A 284 0.22 2.40 13.74
CA VAL A 284 1.57 1.89 13.96
C VAL A 284 2.06 2.26 15.35
N GLU A 285 2.32 1.24 16.14
CA GLU A 285 3.00 1.34 17.42
C GLU A 285 4.52 1.42 17.23
N PRO A 286 5.22 2.41 17.80
CA PRO A 286 6.67 2.50 17.71
C PRO A 286 7.32 1.35 18.50
N MET A 287 7.86 0.36 17.79
CA MET A 287 8.61 -0.77 18.35
C MET A 287 9.66 -1.23 17.33
N GLY A 288 10.91 -1.40 17.77
CA GLY A 288 12.01 -1.76 16.86
C GLY A 288 12.17 -0.77 15.70
N VAL A 289 12.61 -1.28 14.54
CA VAL A 289 12.88 -0.46 13.34
C VAL A 289 11.62 -0.14 12.53
N VAL A 290 10.65 -1.07 12.49
CA VAL A 290 9.46 -0.96 11.62
C VAL A 290 8.21 -0.52 12.38
N GLY A 291 8.00 -1.03 13.60
CA GLY A 291 6.79 -0.84 14.40
C GLY A 291 5.77 -1.96 14.21
N VAL A 292 4.78 -2.01 15.11
CA VAL A 292 3.68 -2.98 15.04
C VAL A 292 2.51 -2.36 14.28
N TYR A 293 2.11 -2.95 13.16
CA TYR A 293 1.00 -2.47 12.34
C TYR A 293 -0.25 -3.27 12.64
N ARG A 294 -1.35 -2.56 12.87
CA ARG A 294 -2.67 -3.13 13.09
C ARG A 294 -3.70 -2.40 12.24
N THR A 295 -4.75 -3.10 11.84
CA THR A 295 -5.89 -2.49 11.15
C THR A 295 -6.94 -2.03 12.15
N TYR A 296 -7.49 -0.85 11.92
CA TYR A 296 -8.59 -0.23 12.65
C TYR A 296 -9.64 0.26 11.66
N TRP A 297 -10.76 0.79 12.18
CA TRP A 297 -11.81 1.32 11.34
C TRP A 297 -12.54 2.53 11.94
N SER A 298 -13.11 3.32 11.05
CA SER A 298 -14.00 4.43 11.37
C SER A 298 -15.17 4.46 10.38
N VAL A 299 -16.29 5.05 10.81
CA VAL A 299 -17.41 5.41 9.93
C VAL A 299 -17.44 6.94 9.84
N LEU A 300 -17.40 7.45 8.61
CA LEU A 300 -17.48 8.87 8.30
C LEU A 300 -18.89 9.21 7.81
N ASP A 301 -19.32 10.45 7.99
CA ASP A 301 -20.62 10.92 7.49
C ASP A 301 -20.73 10.80 5.97
N ARG A 302 -21.91 10.37 5.50
CA ARG A 302 -22.20 10.09 4.08
C ARG A 302 -22.02 11.33 3.20
N ASP A 303 -22.46 12.48 3.68
CA ASP A 303 -22.57 13.72 2.92
C ASP A 303 -21.39 14.67 3.20
N ASP A 304 -20.81 14.61 4.40
CA ASP A 304 -19.57 15.30 4.76
C ASP A 304 -18.53 14.32 5.36
N PRO A 305 -17.66 13.69 4.55
CA PRO A 305 -16.71 12.69 5.02
C PRO A 305 -15.64 13.26 5.95
N SER A 306 -15.61 14.58 6.20
CA SER A 306 -14.75 15.17 7.23
C SER A 306 -15.27 14.97 8.66
N VAL A 307 -16.52 14.54 8.81
CA VAL A 307 -17.13 14.22 10.11
C VAL A 307 -16.97 12.73 10.39
N VAL A 308 -16.21 12.40 11.43
CA VAL A 308 -16.10 11.02 11.94
C VAL A 308 -17.29 10.75 12.86
N LEU A 309 -18.20 9.86 12.46
CA LEU A 309 -19.37 9.46 13.24
C LEU A 309 -19.00 8.46 14.34
N ARG A 310 -18.11 7.51 14.02
CA ARG A 310 -17.66 6.47 14.93
C ARG A 310 -16.25 6.03 14.62
N THR A 311 -15.50 5.68 15.65
CA THR A 311 -14.16 5.08 15.55
C THR A 311 -14.04 3.96 16.57
N CYS A 312 -13.51 2.81 16.15
CA CYS A 312 -13.10 1.76 17.06
C CYS A 312 -11.60 1.91 17.36
N HIS A 313 -11.25 1.89 18.64
CA HIS A 313 -9.87 1.97 19.10
C HIS A 313 -9.24 0.59 19.39
N ASP A 314 -10.05 -0.47 19.34
CA ASP A 314 -9.56 -1.84 19.38
C ASP A 314 -9.14 -2.29 17.96
N PRO A 315 -8.03 -3.03 17.83
CA PRO A 315 -7.61 -3.58 16.55
C PRO A 315 -8.69 -4.48 15.94
N LEU A 316 -9.01 -4.24 14.67
CA LEU A 316 -9.85 -5.11 13.86
C LEU A 316 -9.08 -6.35 13.41
N ILE A 317 -7.87 -6.14 12.87
CA ILE A 317 -6.97 -7.19 12.40
C ILE A 317 -5.58 -6.93 12.96
N GLU A 318 -4.97 -7.99 13.47
CA GLU A 318 -3.57 -8.05 13.88
C GLU A 318 -2.82 -9.09 13.04
N ALA A 319 -1.50 -8.98 13.03
CA ALA A 319 -0.64 -9.99 12.41
C ALA A 319 -0.91 -11.37 13.02
N ASN A 320 -0.89 -12.40 12.18
CA ASN A 320 -1.18 -13.77 12.56
C ASN A 320 0.01 -14.68 12.19
N PRO A 321 0.97 -14.90 13.11
CA PRO A 321 2.17 -15.68 12.83
C PRO A 321 1.92 -17.11 12.32
N ALA A 322 0.76 -17.69 12.66
CA ALA A 322 0.39 -19.02 12.18
C ALA A 322 0.20 -19.06 10.66
N LEU A 323 -0.17 -17.93 10.04
CA LEU A 323 -0.32 -17.82 8.58
C LEU A 323 1.04 -17.88 7.87
N THR A 324 2.09 -17.35 8.49
CA THR A 324 3.45 -17.29 7.92
C THR A 324 4.32 -18.48 8.28
N GLU A 325 3.90 -19.36 9.21
CA GLU A 325 4.69 -20.52 9.65
C GLU A 325 5.19 -21.41 8.48
N PRO A 326 4.40 -21.71 7.42
CA PRO A 326 4.87 -22.50 6.29
C PRO A 326 5.98 -21.83 5.46
N ILE A 327 6.15 -20.52 5.57
CA ILE A 327 7.13 -19.70 4.83
C ILE A 327 8.05 -18.92 5.77
N LYS A 328 8.20 -19.36 7.02
CA LYS A 328 8.95 -18.63 8.05
C LYS A 328 10.42 -18.40 7.69
N ASP A 329 10.99 -19.25 6.86
CA ASP A 329 12.39 -19.18 6.42
C ASP A 329 12.64 -17.94 5.54
N LEU A 330 11.58 -17.35 4.98
CA LEU A 330 11.60 -16.12 4.18
C LEU A 330 11.33 -14.86 5.02
N MET A 331 10.97 -15.01 6.30
CA MET A 331 10.54 -13.88 7.13
C MET A 331 11.70 -12.93 7.44
N TYR A 332 11.44 -11.64 7.25
CA TYR A 332 12.36 -10.55 7.60
C TYR A 332 11.68 -9.44 8.42
N LEU A 333 10.36 -9.51 8.56
CA LEU A 333 9.54 -8.69 9.47
C LEU A 333 8.53 -9.59 10.17
N ASP A 334 8.04 -9.11 11.30
CA ASP A 334 6.90 -9.67 12.02
C ASP A 334 5.95 -8.53 12.42
N ASN A 335 4.80 -8.88 13.01
CA ASN A 335 3.89 -7.91 13.62
C ASN A 335 3.34 -6.84 12.65
N VAL A 336 3.29 -7.14 11.35
CA VAL A 336 2.72 -6.24 10.33
C VAL A 336 1.51 -6.89 9.67
N VAL A 337 0.35 -6.24 9.79
CA VAL A 337 -0.79 -6.46 8.88
C VAL A 337 -1.19 -5.12 8.26
N PHE A 338 -1.36 -5.11 6.95
CA PHE A 338 -1.58 -3.88 6.18
C PHE A 338 -2.73 -4.04 5.19
N THR A 339 -3.93 -3.61 5.59
CA THR A 339 -5.12 -3.69 4.73
C THR A 339 -5.05 -2.75 3.55
N THR A 340 -5.43 -3.23 2.37
CA THR A 340 -5.20 -2.55 1.09
C THR A 340 -6.40 -2.64 0.15
N GLY A 341 -7.35 -3.54 0.42
CA GLY A 341 -8.57 -3.66 -0.36
C GLY A 341 -9.73 -4.23 0.43
N ILE A 342 -10.95 -3.89 0.02
CA ILE A 342 -12.20 -4.34 0.63
C ILE A 342 -13.24 -4.54 -0.47
N ALA A 343 -14.07 -5.57 -0.35
CA ALA A 343 -15.18 -5.82 -1.26
C ALA A 343 -16.39 -6.36 -0.50
N ASP A 344 -17.58 -5.88 -0.85
CA ASP A 344 -18.84 -6.43 -0.34
C ASP A 344 -19.04 -7.88 -0.81
N ALA A 345 -19.45 -8.75 0.11
CA ALA A 345 -19.79 -10.14 -0.16
C ALA A 345 -21.03 -10.58 0.65
N GLY A 346 -22.06 -9.74 0.71
CA GLY A 346 -23.32 -10.08 1.37
C GLY A 346 -23.31 -9.78 2.87
N ASP A 347 -23.20 -10.80 3.72
CA ASP A 347 -23.20 -10.66 5.19
C ASP A 347 -21.82 -10.31 5.77
N GLN A 348 -20.79 -10.34 4.92
CA GLN A 348 -19.40 -10.07 5.26
C GLN A 348 -18.72 -9.19 4.21
N TYR A 349 -17.55 -8.67 4.56
CA TYR A 349 -16.60 -8.06 3.64
C TYR A 349 -15.44 -9.03 3.40
N VAL A 350 -15.01 -9.15 2.15
CA VAL A 350 -13.72 -9.75 1.80
C VAL A 350 -12.67 -8.64 1.89
N VAL A 351 -11.67 -8.81 2.73
CA VAL A 351 -10.63 -7.81 2.97
C VAL A 351 -9.27 -8.39 2.58
N ALA A 352 -8.54 -7.65 1.75
CA ALA A 352 -7.18 -7.97 1.36
C ALA A 352 -6.17 -7.19 2.20
N SER A 353 -5.10 -7.86 2.61
CA SER A 353 -4.00 -7.26 3.37
C SER A 353 -2.65 -7.87 2.99
N GLY A 354 -1.58 -7.12 3.23
CA GLY A 354 -0.25 -7.70 3.35
C GLY A 354 -0.03 -8.24 4.76
N GLU A 355 0.58 -9.42 4.88
CA GLU A 355 1.02 -10.01 6.14
C GLU A 355 2.56 -10.04 6.15
N ALA A 356 3.17 -9.43 7.17
CA ALA A 356 4.62 -9.35 7.39
C ALA A 356 5.45 -8.76 6.22
N ASP A 357 4.83 -7.93 5.37
CA ASP A 357 5.39 -7.53 4.05
C ASP A 357 5.88 -8.72 3.21
N LEU A 358 5.29 -9.90 3.40
CA LEU A 358 5.74 -11.15 2.78
C LEU A 358 4.70 -11.71 1.82
N GLY A 359 3.44 -11.83 2.26
CA GLY A 359 2.36 -12.45 1.50
C GLY A 359 1.07 -11.64 1.47
N CYS A 360 0.20 -12.00 0.53
CA CYS A 360 -1.17 -11.50 0.41
C CYS A 360 -2.11 -12.37 1.26
N ARG A 361 -2.81 -11.74 2.19
CA ARG A 361 -3.79 -12.32 3.09
C ARG A 361 -5.20 -11.90 2.68
N ILE A 362 -6.13 -12.85 2.66
CA ILE A 362 -7.57 -12.59 2.57
C ILE A 362 -8.22 -12.96 3.90
N THR A 363 -9.02 -12.04 4.42
CA THR A 363 -9.80 -12.21 5.64
C THR A 363 -11.27 -11.89 5.36
N HIS A 364 -12.18 -12.76 5.80
CA HIS A 364 -13.62 -12.50 5.75
C HIS A 364 -14.09 -11.88 7.06
N ILE A 365 -14.52 -10.63 7.02
CA ILE A 365 -14.93 -9.87 8.20
C ILE A 365 -16.45 -9.74 8.19
N PRO A 366 -17.17 -10.29 9.19
CA PRO A 366 -18.62 -10.15 9.25
C PRO A 366 -19.02 -8.68 9.41
N LYS A 367 -20.08 -8.24 8.74
CA LYS A 367 -20.54 -6.84 8.83
C LYS A 367 -20.90 -6.42 10.26
N THR A 368 -21.28 -7.39 11.10
CA THR A 368 -21.54 -7.18 12.54
C THR A 368 -20.31 -6.77 13.34
N ALA A 369 -19.08 -6.95 12.82
CA ALA A 369 -17.87 -6.41 13.43
C ALA A 369 -17.82 -4.87 13.42
N PHE A 370 -18.65 -4.26 12.57
CA PHE A 370 -18.79 -2.81 12.45
C PHE A 370 -20.11 -2.31 13.04
N ALA A 371 -20.91 -3.17 13.70
CA ALA A 371 -22.20 -2.79 14.28
C ALA A 371 -22.08 -1.95 15.55
#